data_AF-A0A9D8AE26-F1
#
_entry.id   AF-A0A9D8AE26-F1
#
_cell.length_a   1.000
_cell.length_b   1.000
_cell.length_c   1.000
_cell.angle_alpha   90.00
_cell.angle_beta   90.00
_cell.angle_gamma   90.00
#
_symmetry.space_group_name_H-M   'P 1'
#
loop_
_entity.id
_entity.type
_entity.pdbx_description
1 polymer ?
#
loop_
_entity_poly.entity_id
_entity_poly.type
_entity_poly.pdbx_seq_one_letter_code
_entity_poly.pdbx_strand_id
1 'polypeptide(L)' 'MGEFSQIQRLLRILQILSSGRKVTTTELLQRFKGDVSLRTLQRDLLALSDAGIPLISEKTMSLNFDSTVLYEVQF' A
#
# COMPACT_ATOMS: atom_id res chain seq x y z
N MET A 1 16.95 15.64 0.33
CA MET A 1 15.90 14.62 0.11
C MET A 1 14.84 14.87 1.15
N GLY A 2 13.67 15.36 0.76
CA GLY A 2 12.60 15.61 1.72
C GLY A 2 12.04 14.27 2.15
N GLU A 3 12.25 13.88 3.40
CA GLU A 3 11.59 12.73 3.98
C GLU A 3 10.09 12.87 3.73
N PHE A 4 9.45 11.87 3.10
CA PHE A 4 8.00 11.85 3.08
C PHE A 4 7.52 11.72 4.52
N SER A 5 6.90 12.79 5.03
CA SER A 5 6.27 12.73 6.34
C SER A 5 5.18 11.66 6.32
N GLN A 6 4.88 11.05 7.47
CA GLN A 6 3.90 9.96 7.54
C GLN A 6 2.57 10.35 6.90
N ILE A 7 2.08 11.56 7.16
CA ILE A 7 0.81 12.03 6.61
C ILE A 7 0.82 12.15 5.08
N GLN A 8 1.96 12.55 4.48
CA GLN A 8 2.11 12.62 3.03
C GLN A 8 2.08 11.23 2.40
N ARG A 9 2.70 10.23 3.05
CA ARG A 9 2.64 8.84 2.58
C ARG A 9 1.24 8.27 2.68
N LEU A 10 0.57 8.47 3.82
CA LEU A 10 -0.81 8.02 4.02
C LEU A 10 -1.75 8.62 2.97
N LEU A 11 -1.69 9.93 2.74
CA LEU A 11 -2.50 10.60 1.72
C LEU A 11 -2.21 10.04 0.31
N ARG A 12 -0.94 9.80 0.00
CA ARG A 12 -0.54 9.24 -1.30
C ARG A 12 -1.02 7.81 -1.50
N ILE A 13 -0.93 6.96 -0.46
CA ILE A 13 -1.48 5.60 -0.50
C ILE A 13 -2.97 5.66 -0.78
N LEU A 14 -3.72 6.53 -0.09
CA LEU A 14 -5.15 6.70 -0.32
C LEU A 14 -5.48 7.16 -1.74
N GLN A 15 -4.73 8.12 -2.30
CA GLN A 15 -4.91 8.56 -3.69
C GLN A 15 -4.67 7.43 -4.71
N ILE A 16 -3.73 6.53 -4.43
CA ILE A 16 -3.45 5.38 -5.30
C ILE A 16 -4.61 4.39 -5.23
N LEU A 17 -5.05 4.06 -4.01
CA LEU A 17 -6.10 3.07 -3.77
C LEU A 17 -7.50 3.58 -4.12
N SER A 18 -7.76 4.89 -4.03
CA SER A 18 -9.05 5.50 -4.41
C SER A 18 -9.36 5.37 -5.90
N SER A 19 -8.42 4.90 -6.72
CA SER A 19 -8.68 4.58 -8.12
C SER A 19 -9.58 3.34 -8.31
N GLY A 20 -9.91 2.61 -7.23
CA GLY A 20 -10.72 1.39 -7.27
C GLY A 20 -10.01 0.21 -7.95
N ARG A 21 -8.69 0.33 -8.14
CA ARG A 21 -7.87 -0.75 -8.71
C ARG A 21 -7.17 -1.49 -7.58
N LYS A 22 -7.13 -2.81 -7.69
CA LYS A 22 -6.25 -3.66 -6.89
C LYS A 22 -4.80 -3.31 -7.21
N VAL A 23 -4.01 -2.99 -6.18
CA VAL A 23 -2.58 -2.66 -6.33
C VAL A 23 -1.76 -3.63 -5.49
N THR A 24 -0.73 -4.22 -6.09
CA THR A 24 0.20 -5.09 -5.36
C THR A 24 1.09 -4.28 -4.41
N THR A 25 1.61 -4.91 -3.35
CA THR A 25 2.59 -4.26 -2.46
C THR A 25 3.81 -3.73 -3.23
N THR A 26 4.27 -4.48 -4.24
CA THR A 26 5.43 -4.12 -5.06
C THR A 26 5.15 -2.90 -5.94
N GLU A 27 3.99 -2.86 -6.60
CA GLU A 27 3.58 -1.68 -7.38
C GLU A 27 3.42 -0.46 -6.49
N LEU A 28 2.81 -0.63 -5.30
CA LEU A 28 2.64 0.45 -4.35
C LEU A 28 3.99 0.99 -3.88
N LEU A 29 4.95 0.11 -3.58
CA LEU A 29 6.32 0.46 -3.24
C LEU A 29 7.05 1.19 -4.38
N GLN A 30 6.88 0.75 -5.63
CA GLN A 30 7.45 1.43 -6.80
C GLN A 30 6.92 2.86 -6.96
N ARG A 31 5.68 3.17 -6.52
CA ARG A 31 5.16 4.55 -6.54
C ARG A 31 5.94 5.51 -5.63
N PHE A 32 6.67 4.98 -4.65
CA PHE A 32 7.56 5.74 -3.76
C PHE A 32 9.00 5.77 -4.23
N LYS A 33 9.34 5.21 -5.41
CA LYS A 33 10.68 5.30 -6.03
C LYS A 33 11.86 4.91 -5.11
N GLY A 34 11.62 4.03 -4.13
CA GLY A 34 12.65 3.59 -3.17
C GLY A 34 12.84 4.51 -1.96
N ASP A 35 12.10 5.62 -1.85
CA ASP A 35 12.15 6.55 -0.71
C ASP A 35 11.54 5.94 0.58
N VAL A 36 10.82 4.82 0.44
CA VAL A 36 10.08 4.15 1.51
C VAL A 36 10.42 2.67 1.50
N SER A 37 10.71 2.10 2.67
CA SER A 37 10.92 0.66 2.81
C SER A 37 9.60 -0.12 2.79
N LEU A 38 9.64 -1.41 2.41
CA LEU A 38 8.49 -2.30 2.50
C LEU A 38 7.85 -2.30 3.90
N ARG A 39 8.69 -2.32 4.95
CA ARG A 39 8.22 -2.28 6.35
C ARG A 39 7.50 -0.98 6.69
N THR A 40 8.01 0.15 6.19
CA THR A 40 7.37 1.46 6.38
C THR A 40 6.01 1.48 5.69
N LEU A 41 5.94 0.99 4.45
CA LEU A 41 4.70 0.91 3.69
C LEU A 41 3.66 0.01 4.38
N GLN A 42 4.08 -1.15 4.88
CA GLN A 42 3.21 -2.05 5.65
C GLN A 42 2.67 -1.38 6.92
N ARG A 43 3.51 -0.62 7.65
CA ARG A 43 3.06 0.14 8.82
C ARG A 43 2.07 1.24 8.46
N ASP A 44 2.26 1.92 7.34
CA ASP A 44 1.33 2.94 6.87
C ASP A 44 -0.02 2.32 6.48
N LEU A 45 -0.02 1.17 5.79
CA LEU A 45 -1.24 0.43 5.47
C LEU A 45 -1.99 -0.02 6.73
N LEU A 46 -1.28 -0.54 7.73
CA LEU A 46 -1.87 -0.86 9.03
C LEU A 46 -2.47 0.37 9.70
N ALA A 47 -1.76 1.52 9.67
CA ALA A 47 -2.27 2.76 10.25
C ALA A 47 -3.55 3.27 9.56
N LEU A 48 -3.70 3.08 8.25
CA LEU A 48 -4.94 3.38 7.54
C LEU A 48 -6.08 2.44 7.97
N SER A 49 -5.78 1.14 8.09
CA SER A 49 -6.74 0.14 8.57
C SER A 49 -7.22 0.47 9.99
N ASP A 50 -6.29 0.78 10.90
CA ASP A 50 -6.59 1.17 12.29
C ASP A 50 -7.37 2.49 12.36
N ALA A 51 -7.20 3.38 11.38
CA ALA A 51 -7.98 4.61 11.24
C ALA A 51 -9.40 4.37 10.66
N GLY A 52 -9.79 3.12 10.43
CA GLY A 52 -11.13 2.74 9.95
C GLY A 52 -11.27 2.74 8.43
N ILE A 53 -10.16 2.79 7.68
CA ILE A 53 -10.20 2.68 6.22
C ILE A 53 -10.24 1.19 5.84
N PRO A 54 -11.30 0.72 5.15
CA PRO A 54 -11.51 -0.69 4.85
C PRO A 54 -10.57 -1.17 3.73
N LEU A 55 -9.33 -1.47 4.11
CA LEU A 55 -8.33 -2.05 3.22
C LEU A 55 -8.50 -3.57 3.15
N ILE A 56 -8.84 -4.10 1.99
CA ILE A 56 -8.82 -5.54 1.75
C ILE A 56 -7.41 -5.94 1.35
N SER A 57 -6.84 -6.93 2.02
CA SER A 57 -5.61 -7.60 1.57
C SER A 57 -5.91 -9.00 1.06
N GLU A 58 -5.68 -9.25 -0.23
CA GLU A 58 -5.76 -10.60 -0.80
C GLU A 58 -4.35 -11.14 -1.05
N LYS A 59 -4.03 -12.29 -0.45
CA LYS A 59 -2.79 -13.01 -0.75
C LYS A 59 -3.02 -13.85 -2.01
N THR A 60 -2.51 -13.41 -3.15
CA THR A 60 -2.53 -14.22 -4.37
C THR A 60 -1.26 -15.08 -4.46
N MET A 61 -1.43 -16.37 -4.70
CA MET A 61 -0.32 -17.26 -5.01
C MET A 61 -0.01 -17.09 -6.50
N SER A 62 0.97 -16.24 -6.81
CA SER A 62 1.55 -16.21 -8.15
C SER A 62 2.20 -17.56 -8.44
N LEU A 63 2.03 -18.10 -9.67
CA LEU A 63 2.70 -19.31 -10.15
C LEU A 63 4.23 -19.24 -10.03
N ASN A 64 4.78 -18.03 -9.83
CA ASN A 64 6.20 -17.76 -9.68
C ASN A 64 6.58 -17.58 -8.20
N PHE A 65 6.25 -18.53 -7.31
CA PHE A 65 6.72 -18.67 -5.90
C PHE A 65 6.70 -17.46 -4.94
N ASP A 66 6.37 -16.25 -5.39
CA ASP A 66 6.35 -15.03 -4.61
C ASP A 66 4.89 -14.64 -4.32
N SER A 67 4.50 -14.83 -3.07
CA SER A 67 3.16 -14.51 -2.59
C SER A 67 2.95 -12.99 -2.66
N THR A 68 2.20 -12.52 -3.66
CA THR A 68 1.94 -11.09 -3.83
C THR A 68 0.66 -10.71 -3.07
N VAL A 69 0.73 -9.67 -2.24
CA VAL A 69 -0.45 -9.13 -1.53
C VAL A 69 -1.05 -8.01 -2.37
N LEU A 70 -2.34 -8.10 -2.66
CA LEU A 70 -3.15 -7.09 -3.36
C LEU A 70 -3.92 -6.26 -2.33
N TYR A 71 -3.92 -4.95 -2.49
CA TYR A 71 -4.70 -4.01 -1.67
C TYR A 71 -5.78 -3.31 -2.49
N GLU A 72 -6.97 -3.18 -1.91
CA GLU A 72 -8.11 -2.43 -2.44
C GLU A 72 -8.88 -1.75 -1.30
N VAL A 73 -9.49 -0.59 -1.56
CA VAL A 73 -10.42 0.07 -0.62
C VAL A 73 -11.84 -0.37 -0.95
N GLN A 74 -12.55 -0.92 0.03
CA GLN A 74 -13.95 -1.34 -0.14
C GLN A 74 -14.90 -0.23 0.34
N PHE A 75 -15.63 0.41 -0.58
CA PHE A 75 -16.74 1.30 -0.22
C PHE A 75 -18.06 0.53 -0.19
#